data_AF-A0A9P1IVN2-F1
#
_entry.id   AF-A0A9P1IVN2-F1
#
_cell.length_a   1.000
_cell.length_b   1.000
_cell.length_c   1.000
_cell.angle_alpha   90.00
_cell.angle_beta   90.00
_cell.angle_gamma   90.00
#
_symmetry.space_group_name_H-M   'P 1'
#
loop_
_entity.id
_entity.type
_entity.pdbx_description
1 polymer ?
#
loop_
_entity_poly.entity_id
_entity_poly.type
_entity_poly.pdbx_seq_one_letter_code
_entity_poly.pdbx_strand_id
1 'polypeptide(L)'
;MYIKMRVLKIREISPNFEKYLLVDEYSEVNFDNFENFGSENIFIGYALKDKEPTIIHHFGFNLPESFEYPLLSSGILLSADIVNRIEKTKSNMKLPSFFIDAQHELAEFLYTNLQIKLTHFPESFCTFSNKIRSSKCFVTSQKSLSISTISEDDIHIKIKTHHGNHKTRIPIQKKTWTSNLKNLEYCSDFEDISIPTIDLKLGNTQRGHCAKTWGIMKRFNGSKWLLIADDDTLISWSRLKIFLSKYNPEDRVIIGERYGYGFDYDGNRGYDYPTGGSGMIFSESAIKSLLAVCPNCSSPDDPDDMMIGMCAQLADIPIIHSKSLHQARPEDYAEEYLDSQFPISFHKFTDTDPIKNYEMYLKTDKINDEL
;
A
#
# COMPACT_ATOMS: atom_id res chain seq x y z
N MET A 1 -7.98 -5.13 12.83
CA MET A 1 -7.35 -6.23 12.07
C MET A 1 -6.75 -5.60 10.82
N TYR A 2 -5.54 -5.05 10.93
CA TYR A 2 -4.90 -4.14 9.96
C TYR A 2 -3.55 -4.70 9.55
N ILE A 3 -3.46 -5.06 8.27
CA ILE A 3 -2.55 -6.06 7.71
C ILE A 3 -2.69 -7.37 8.46
N LYS A 4 -3.30 -8.39 7.83
CA LYS A 4 -3.16 -9.76 8.33
C LYS A 4 -1.73 -10.26 8.03
N MET A 5 -0.71 -9.57 8.55
CA MET A 5 0.61 -10.17 8.73
C MET A 5 0.42 -11.28 9.72
N ARG A 6 0.45 -12.51 9.22
CA ARG A 6 0.35 -13.68 10.08
C ARG A 6 1.76 -14.04 10.47
N VAL A 7 2.04 -13.87 11.75
CA VAL A 7 3.22 -14.49 12.35
C VAL A 7 2.85 -15.95 12.61
N LEU A 8 3.22 -16.82 11.68
CA LEU A 8 3.11 -18.25 11.89
C LEU A 8 4.28 -18.67 12.78
N LYS A 9 3.93 -19.14 13.96
CA LYS A 9 4.93 -19.56 14.94
C LYS A 9 5.24 -21.04 14.68
N ILE A 10 6.46 -21.33 14.26
CA ILE A 10 6.86 -22.70 13.90
C ILE A 10 7.31 -23.41 15.16
N ARG A 11 6.59 -24.49 15.52
CA ARG A 11 6.89 -25.39 16.64
C ARG A 11 6.47 -26.80 16.25
N GLU A 12 7.29 -27.78 16.58
CA GLU A 12 6.75 -29.12 16.70
C GLU A 12 5.99 -29.30 18.03
N ILE A 13 6.43 -28.83 19.23
CA ILE A 13 5.68 -29.07 20.51
C ILE A 13 6.03 -28.05 21.65
N SER A 14 5.12 -27.12 22.05
CA SER A 14 5.12 -26.25 23.30
C SER A 14 6.37 -25.38 23.71
N PRO A 15 6.36 -24.60 24.84
CA PRO A 15 5.95 -23.21 25.05
C PRO A 15 6.97 -22.08 24.70
N ASN A 16 8.12 -22.34 24.05
CA ASN A 16 8.95 -21.30 23.40
C ASN A 16 9.13 -21.55 21.89
N PHE A 17 8.96 -20.52 21.04
CA PHE A 17 9.09 -20.69 19.58
C PHE A 17 10.54 -20.44 19.17
N GLU A 18 11.13 -21.36 18.40
CA GLU A 18 12.51 -21.23 17.91
C GLU A 18 12.59 -20.36 16.65
N LYS A 19 11.52 -20.34 15.85
CA LYS A 19 11.45 -19.59 14.59
C LYS A 19 10.10 -18.94 14.38
N TYR A 20 10.11 -17.83 13.67
CA TYR A 20 8.96 -17.03 13.30
C TYR A 20 8.92 -16.95 11.78
N LEU A 21 7.82 -17.38 11.18
CA LEU A 21 7.56 -17.20 9.76
C LEU A 21 6.58 -16.03 9.61
N LEU A 22 7.06 -14.94 9.01
CA LEU A 22 6.25 -13.80 8.62
C LEU A 22 5.76 -14.01 7.20
N VAL A 23 4.46 -13.93 7.00
CA VAL A 23 3.82 -14.04 5.68
C VAL A 23 2.75 -12.98 5.51
N ASP A 24 2.50 -12.62 4.25
CA ASP A 24 1.34 -11.80 3.90
C ASP A 24 0.05 -12.64 3.93
N GLU A 25 -1.10 -12.00 3.73
CA GLU A 25 -2.39 -12.66 3.81
C GLU A 25 -2.72 -13.58 2.63
N TYR A 26 -1.98 -13.47 1.53
CA TYR A 26 -2.13 -14.22 0.29
C TYR A 26 -1.00 -15.25 0.09
N SER A 27 -0.02 -15.32 0.97
CA SER A 27 1.03 -16.34 0.91
C SER A 27 0.43 -17.73 1.14
N GLU A 28 0.85 -18.68 0.32
CA GLU A 28 0.61 -20.10 0.54
C GLU A 28 1.81 -20.70 1.26
N VAL A 29 1.58 -21.46 2.33
CA VAL A 29 2.62 -22.12 3.11
C VAL A 29 2.42 -23.63 3.05
N ASN A 30 3.41 -24.35 2.54
CA ASN A 30 3.44 -25.80 2.45
C ASN A 30 4.47 -26.38 3.43
N PHE A 31 4.02 -26.74 4.63
CA PHE A 31 4.89 -27.27 5.67
C PHE A 31 5.58 -28.60 5.32
N ASP A 32 5.07 -29.36 4.34
CA ASP A 32 5.73 -30.59 3.89
C ASP A 32 7.08 -30.29 3.19
N ASN A 33 7.23 -29.07 2.67
CA ASN A 33 8.45 -28.57 2.04
C ASN A 33 9.36 -27.80 3.02
N PHE A 34 9.06 -27.82 4.33
CA PHE A 34 9.90 -27.14 5.31
C PHE A 34 11.29 -27.80 5.41
N GLU A 35 12.35 -27.02 5.18
CA GLU A 35 13.73 -27.47 5.36
C GLU A 35 14.26 -27.12 6.75
N ASN A 36 15.22 -27.89 7.26
CA ASN A 36 15.84 -27.59 8.54
C ASN A 36 16.89 -26.47 8.40
N PHE A 37 16.44 -25.22 8.55
CA PHE A 37 17.29 -24.02 8.42
C PHE A 37 18.22 -23.72 9.63
N GLY A 38 18.50 -24.69 10.51
CA GLY A 38 19.28 -24.46 11.74
C GLY A 38 18.45 -23.81 12.86
N SER A 39 19.06 -23.15 13.85
CA SER A 39 18.32 -22.54 14.98
C SER A 39 18.74 -21.10 15.34
N GLU A 40 19.87 -20.61 14.83
CA GLU A 40 20.43 -19.31 15.19
C GLU A 40 20.76 -18.46 13.96
N ASN A 41 20.70 -17.13 14.09
CA ASN A 41 21.03 -16.17 13.03
C ASN A 41 20.27 -16.39 11.70
N ILE A 42 19.01 -16.81 11.76
CA ILE A 42 18.17 -17.07 10.58
C ILE A 42 17.45 -15.79 10.20
N PHE A 43 17.84 -15.17 9.09
CA PHE A 43 17.06 -14.17 8.38
C PHE A 43 17.04 -14.57 6.90
N ILE A 44 16.02 -15.32 6.51
CA ILE A 44 15.95 -16.00 5.21
C ILE A 44 14.66 -15.61 4.49
N GLY A 45 14.74 -15.40 3.18
CA GLY A 45 13.59 -15.14 2.32
C GLY A 45 13.97 -15.03 0.85
N TYR A 46 13.02 -14.60 0.02
CA TYR A 46 13.33 -14.18 -1.34
C TYR A 46 13.87 -12.74 -1.31
N ALA A 47 15.02 -12.49 -1.92
CA ALA A 47 15.69 -11.20 -1.86
C ALA A 47 15.22 -10.33 -3.01
N LEU A 48 14.89 -9.08 -2.69
CA LEU A 48 14.63 -7.99 -3.60
C LEU A 48 15.80 -7.03 -3.57
N LYS A 49 15.92 -6.29 -4.66
CA LYS A 49 16.93 -5.25 -4.82
C LYS A 49 16.35 -4.11 -5.64
N ASP A 50 16.60 -2.88 -5.19
CA ASP A 50 16.23 -1.71 -5.98
C ASP A 50 17.21 -1.52 -7.13
N LYS A 51 16.68 -1.05 -8.27
CA LYS A 51 17.50 -0.70 -9.44
C LYS A 51 18.23 0.62 -9.23
N GLU A 52 17.62 1.53 -8.48
CA GLU A 52 18.14 2.85 -8.16
C GLU A 52 17.61 3.32 -6.80
N PRO A 53 18.22 4.33 -6.15
CA PRO A 53 17.68 4.96 -4.94
C PRO A 53 16.22 5.38 -5.10
N THR A 54 15.32 4.82 -4.30
CA THR A 54 13.88 5.09 -4.40
C THR A 54 13.38 5.95 -3.26
N ILE A 55 12.33 6.73 -3.50
CA ILE A 55 11.71 7.56 -2.45
C ILE A 55 11.08 6.72 -1.33
N ILE A 56 10.55 5.55 -1.67
CA ILE A 56 9.91 4.64 -0.71
C ILE A 56 10.90 4.02 0.28
N HIS A 57 12.20 4.00 -0.07
CA HIS A 57 13.28 3.54 0.79
C HIS A 57 14.20 4.67 1.25
N HIS A 58 13.65 5.90 1.35
CA HIS A 58 14.39 7.09 1.80
C HIS A 58 15.70 7.33 1.02
N PHE A 59 15.73 6.93 -0.25
CA PHE A 59 16.88 6.92 -1.15
C PHE A 59 18.07 6.04 -0.71
N GLY A 60 17.96 5.28 0.39
CA GLY A 60 18.95 4.28 0.79
C GLY A 60 20.40 4.77 0.84
N PHE A 61 20.65 6.09 0.99
CA PHE A 61 22.00 6.68 0.80
C PHE A 61 23.07 6.12 1.76
N ASN A 62 22.65 5.46 2.83
CA ASN A 62 23.54 4.86 3.83
C ASN A 62 23.72 3.33 3.65
N LEU A 63 23.13 2.75 2.61
CA LEU A 63 23.18 1.32 2.32
C LEU A 63 24.07 1.05 1.09
N PRO A 64 24.76 -0.11 1.05
CA PRO A 64 25.55 -0.46 -0.13
C PRO A 64 24.64 -0.73 -1.33
N GLU A 65 25.15 -0.51 -2.55
CA GLU A 65 24.42 -0.86 -3.79
C GLU A 65 24.05 -2.35 -3.89
N SER A 66 24.67 -3.23 -3.10
CA SER A 66 24.34 -4.65 -3.01
C SER A 66 23.38 -5.00 -1.87
N PHE A 67 22.77 -3.99 -1.25
CA PHE A 67 21.79 -4.21 -0.19
C PHE A 67 20.55 -4.95 -0.74
N GLU A 68 20.09 -5.93 0.03
CA GLU A 68 18.96 -6.79 -0.29
C GLU A 68 17.96 -6.75 0.86
N TYR A 69 16.68 -6.73 0.51
CA TYR A 69 15.57 -6.77 1.46
C TYR A 69 14.56 -7.85 1.06
N PRO A 70 13.79 -8.42 1.99
CA PRO A 70 12.98 -9.58 1.68
C PRO A 70 11.67 -9.21 0.98
N LEU A 71 11.20 -10.07 0.07
CA LEU A 71 9.84 -10.03 -0.46
C LEU A 71 8.88 -10.71 0.54
N LEU A 72 8.10 -9.92 1.28
CA LEU A 72 7.20 -10.43 2.31
C LEU A 72 6.15 -11.42 1.78
N SER A 73 5.67 -11.25 0.54
CA SER A 73 4.68 -12.14 -0.07
C SER A 73 5.19 -13.55 -0.31
N SER A 74 6.51 -13.72 -0.41
CA SER A 74 7.20 -15.01 -0.49
C SER A 74 7.64 -15.55 0.87
N GLY A 75 7.37 -14.83 1.96
CA GLY A 75 7.69 -15.23 3.34
C GLY A 75 9.08 -14.79 3.82
N ILE A 76 9.17 -14.58 5.14
CA ILE A 76 10.42 -14.25 5.85
C ILE A 76 10.54 -15.18 7.06
N LEU A 77 11.61 -15.95 7.14
CA LEU A 77 11.90 -16.79 8.30
C LEU A 77 12.93 -16.10 9.20
N LEU A 78 12.57 -15.95 10.48
CA LEU A 78 13.39 -15.36 11.53
C LEU A 78 13.64 -16.37 12.65
N SER A 79 14.87 -16.48 13.14
CA SER A 79 15.14 -17.21 14.38
C SER A 79 14.78 -16.37 15.61
N ALA A 80 14.47 -17.05 16.72
CA ALA A 80 14.10 -16.40 17.97
C ALA A 80 15.23 -15.54 18.57
N ASP A 81 16.50 -15.92 18.35
CA ASP A 81 17.63 -15.11 18.79
C ASP A 81 17.68 -13.75 18.08
N ILE A 82 17.35 -13.69 16.78
CA ILE A 82 17.27 -12.43 16.03
C ILE A 82 16.13 -11.57 16.56
N VAL A 83 14.95 -12.15 16.79
CA VAL A 83 13.81 -11.41 17.37
C VAL A 83 14.17 -10.82 18.74
N ASN A 84 14.82 -11.60 19.61
CA ASN A 84 15.28 -11.13 20.91
C ASN A 84 16.34 -10.01 20.81
N ARG A 85 17.23 -10.09 19.82
CA ARG A 85 18.23 -9.04 19.55
C ARG A 85 17.57 -7.77 19.03
N ILE A 86 16.54 -7.86 18.18
CA ILE A 86 15.75 -6.70 17.73
C ILE A 86 15.14 -6.00 18.94
N GLU A 87 14.42 -6.73 19.79
CA GLU A 87 13.76 -6.16 20.98
C GLU A 87 14.76 -5.46 21.92
N LYS A 88 15.90 -6.12 22.18
CA LYS A 88 16.96 -5.55 23.02
C LYS A 88 17.56 -4.28 22.41
N THR A 89 17.85 -4.28 21.12
CA THR A 89 18.44 -3.10 20.45
C THR A 89 17.43 -1.97 20.34
N LYS A 90 16.18 -2.25 19.95
CA LYS A 90 15.09 -1.27 19.88
C LYS A 90 14.89 -0.56 21.21
N SER A 91 14.92 -1.28 22.33
CA SER A 91 14.73 -0.68 23.66
C SER A 91 15.79 0.37 24.05
N ASN A 92 16.93 0.40 23.36
CA ASN A 92 18.05 1.31 23.64
C ASN A 92 18.28 2.35 22.53
N MET A 93 17.38 2.45 21.56
CA MET A 93 17.54 3.33 20.40
C MET A 93 16.31 4.18 20.15
N LYS A 94 16.54 5.38 19.61
CA LYS A 94 15.48 6.21 19.05
C LYS A 94 15.18 5.70 17.64
N LEU A 95 13.95 5.30 17.37
CA LEU A 95 13.54 4.87 16.04
C LEU A 95 13.22 6.06 15.13
N PRO A 96 13.21 5.86 13.80
CA PRO A 96 12.68 6.84 12.86
C PRO A 96 11.27 7.30 13.24
N SER A 97 10.93 8.55 12.90
CA SER A 97 9.64 9.14 13.26
C SER A 97 8.46 8.60 12.47
N PHE A 98 8.69 7.91 11.35
CA PHE A 98 7.67 7.26 10.54
C PHE A 98 8.30 6.14 9.71
N PHE A 99 7.47 5.20 9.28
CA PHE A 99 7.84 4.01 8.52
C PHE A 99 7.04 3.95 7.21
N ILE A 100 7.71 3.65 6.09
CA ILE A 100 7.12 3.56 4.73
C ILE A 100 7.01 2.10 4.28
N ASP A 101 8.15 1.39 4.19
CA ASP A 101 8.20 -0.01 3.78
C ASP A 101 8.79 -0.89 4.89
N ALA A 102 7.89 -1.54 5.64
CA ALA A 102 8.24 -2.35 6.79
C ALA A 102 9.21 -3.53 6.47
N GLN A 103 9.15 -4.12 5.27
CA GLN A 103 10.08 -5.21 4.90
C GLN A 103 11.49 -4.68 4.63
N HIS A 104 11.61 -3.53 3.94
CA HIS A 104 12.88 -2.86 3.71
C HIS A 104 13.48 -2.35 5.03
N GLU A 105 12.69 -1.65 5.84
CA GLU A 105 13.12 -1.05 7.10
C GLU A 105 13.53 -2.11 8.14
N LEU A 106 12.88 -3.28 8.15
CA LEU A 106 13.32 -4.42 8.95
C LEU A 106 14.71 -4.89 8.49
N ALA A 107 14.92 -5.06 7.19
CA ALA A 107 16.22 -5.49 6.65
C ALA A 107 17.31 -4.46 6.93
N GLU A 108 17.01 -3.17 6.77
CA GLU A 108 17.92 -2.07 7.06
C GLU A 108 18.30 -2.05 8.54
N PHE A 109 17.32 -2.21 9.44
CA PHE A 109 17.57 -2.27 10.88
C PHE A 109 18.50 -3.44 11.23
N LEU A 110 18.23 -4.63 10.69
CA LEU A 110 19.04 -5.84 10.90
C LEU A 110 20.47 -5.66 10.38
N TYR A 111 20.62 -5.06 9.21
CA TYR A 111 21.91 -4.81 8.58
C TYR A 111 22.74 -3.79 9.37
N THR A 112 22.19 -2.61 9.58
CA THR A 112 22.92 -1.47 10.16
C THR A 112 23.23 -1.67 11.64
N ASN A 113 22.29 -2.20 12.42
CA ASN A 113 22.42 -2.28 13.89
C ASN A 113 22.89 -3.64 14.39
N LEU A 114 22.57 -4.72 13.67
CA LEU A 114 22.88 -6.09 14.11
C LEU A 114 23.90 -6.81 13.22
N GLN A 115 24.32 -6.19 12.10
CA GLN A 115 25.23 -6.78 11.11
C GLN A 115 24.71 -8.11 10.55
N ILE A 116 23.39 -8.26 10.48
CA ILE A 116 22.70 -9.43 9.91
C ILE A 116 22.27 -9.09 8.49
N LYS A 117 22.60 -9.95 7.53
CA LYS A 117 22.18 -9.83 6.14
C LYS A 117 21.07 -10.83 5.84
N LEU A 118 20.18 -10.46 4.93
CA LEU A 118 19.23 -11.40 4.36
C LEU A 118 19.99 -12.52 3.65
N THR A 119 19.54 -13.75 3.84
CA THR A 119 19.98 -14.89 3.02
C THR A 119 18.92 -15.15 1.97
N HIS A 120 19.28 -14.94 0.70
CA HIS A 120 18.44 -15.27 -0.44
C HIS A 120 18.27 -16.79 -0.56
N PHE A 121 17.03 -17.28 -0.54
CA PHE A 121 16.72 -18.72 -0.63
C PHE A 121 15.50 -19.00 -1.54
N PRO A 122 15.65 -18.78 -2.87
CA PRO A 122 14.55 -18.82 -3.83
C PRO A 122 13.96 -20.22 -4.07
N GLU A 123 14.63 -21.28 -3.63
CA GLU A 123 14.17 -22.67 -3.77
C GLU A 123 13.00 -23.00 -2.82
N SER A 124 12.97 -22.39 -1.63
CA SER A 124 11.90 -22.55 -0.64
C SER A 124 11.01 -21.30 -0.49
N PHE A 125 11.54 -20.09 -0.69
CA PHE A 125 10.78 -18.85 -0.61
C PHE A 125 10.54 -18.32 -2.02
N CYS A 126 9.41 -18.67 -2.61
CA CYS A 126 9.18 -18.54 -4.04
C CYS A 126 8.31 -17.35 -4.41
N THR A 127 8.72 -16.62 -5.44
CA THR A 127 7.83 -15.71 -6.18
C THR A 127 6.75 -16.48 -6.91
N PHE A 128 5.70 -15.78 -7.36
CA PHE A 128 4.65 -16.36 -8.20
C PHE A 128 5.23 -16.99 -9.49
N SER A 129 6.16 -16.30 -10.15
CA SER A 129 6.82 -16.79 -11.38
C SER A 129 7.71 -18.02 -11.13
N ASN A 130 8.33 -18.12 -9.95
CA ASN A 130 9.19 -19.24 -9.59
C ASN A 130 8.42 -20.49 -9.15
N LYS A 131 7.18 -20.35 -8.64
CA LYS A 131 6.30 -21.49 -8.30
C LYS A 131 6.13 -22.47 -9.47
N ILE A 132 5.98 -21.93 -10.68
CA ILE A 132 5.78 -22.73 -11.90
C ILE A 132 6.97 -23.69 -12.15
N ARG A 133 8.14 -23.36 -11.60
CA ARG A 133 9.40 -24.07 -11.85
C ARG A 133 9.86 -24.98 -10.70
N SER A 134 9.26 -24.89 -9.51
CA SER A 134 9.68 -25.66 -8.33
C SER A 134 8.52 -26.17 -7.49
N SER A 135 8.45 -27.49 -7.28
CA SER A 135 7.52 -28.11 -6.34
C SER A 135 7.99 -28.04 -4.88
N LYS A 136 9.20 -27.49 -4.62
CA LYS A 136 9.83 -27.44 -3.30
C LYS A 136 9.56 -26.15 -2.52
N CYS A 137 8.72 -25.26 -3.05
CA CYS A 137 8.41 -24.01 -2.38
C CYS A 137 7.76 -24.28 -1.02
N PHE A 138 8.40 -23.82 0.05
CA PHE A 138 7.87 -23.79 1.40
C PHE A 138 6.84 -22.67 1.54
N VAL A 139 7.17 -21.48 1.05
CA VAL A 139 6.25 -20.34 0.98
C VAL A 139 6.21 -19.82 -0.45
N THR A 140 5.01 -19.47 -0.91
CA THR A 140 4.82 -18.96 -2.26
C THR A 140 3.88 -17.76 -2.28
N SER A 141 4.29 -16.69 -2.95
CA SER A 141 3.41 -15.56 -3.25
C SER A 141 2.28 -15.99 -4.18
N GLN A 142 1.02 -15.79 -3.77
CA GLN A 142 -0.13 -15.99 -4.63
C GLN A 142 -0.63 -14.67 -5.19
N LYS A 143 -1.04 -14.72 -6.46
CA LYS A 143 -1.95 -13.73 -7.01
C LYS A 143 -3.37 -14.28 -6.91
N SER A 144 -4.27 -13.57 -6.21
CA SER A 144 -5.68 -13.93 -6.12
C SER A 144 -6.53 -12.91 -6.86
N LEU A 145 -7.05 -13.31 -8.03
CA LEU A 145 -8.13 -12.61 -8.71
C LEU A 145 -9.45 -13.30 -8.36
N SER A 146 -10.40 -12.53 -7.82
CA SER A 146 -11.79 -12.99 -7.78
C SER A 146 -12.43 -12.76 -9.14
N ILE A 147 -13.35 -13.64 -9.54
CA ILE A 147 -14.20 -13.42 -10.70
C ILE A 147 -15.36 -12.47 -10.34
N SER A 148 -15.67 -12.33 -9.05
CA SER A 148 -16.69 -11.39 -8.59
C SER A 148 -16.27 -9.95 -8.83
N THR A 149 -17.22 -9.13 -9.24
CA THR A 149 -17.07 -7.69 -9.44
C THR A 149 -18.27 -6.98 -8.82
N ILE A 150 -18.09 -5.75 -8.35
CA ILE A 150 -19.19 -4.92 -7.85
C ILE A 150 -19.73 -4.00 -8.95
N SER A 151 -20.94 -3.47 -8.73
CA SER A 151 -21.51 -2.47 -9.63
C SER A 151 -20.65 -1.21 -9.64
N GLU A 152 -20.51 -0.59 -10.82
CA GLU A 152 -19.90 0.74 -10.93
C GLU A 152 -20.71 1.79 -10.16
N ASP A 153 -22.03 1.61 -10.05
CA ASP A 153 -22.89 2.54 -9.32
C ASP A 153 -22.63 2.52 -7.80
N ASP A 154 -22.02 1.45 -7.29
CA ASP A 154 -21.64 1.31 -5.88
C ASP A 154 -20.39 2.13 -5.52
N ILE A 155 -19.68 2.70 -6.50
CA ILE A 155 -18.43 3.45 -6.29
C ILE A 155 -18.60 4.88 -6.80
N HIS A 156 -18.35 5.87 -5.94
CA HIS A 156 -18.19 7.26 -6.34
C HIS A 156 -16.71 7.61 -6.35
N ILE A 157 -16.25 8.21 -7.44
CA ILE A 157 -14.84 8.59 -7.63
C ILE A 157 -14.75 10.11 -7.57
N LYS A 158 -13.88 10.62 -6.70
CA LYS A 158 -13.63 12.05 -6.55
C LYS A 158 -12.13 12.32 -6.71
N ILE A 159 -11.75 12.94 -7.82
CA ILE A 159 -10.35 13.26 -8.13
C ILE A 159 -10.05 14.67 -7.63
N LYS A 160 -9.08 14.82 -6.74
CA LYS A 160 -8.58 16.11 -6.26
C LYS A 160 -7.74 16.75 -7.36
N THR A 161 -8.09 17.98 -7.75
CA THR A 161 -7.31 18.76 -8.73
C THR A 161 -7.36 20.25 -8.40
N HIS A 162 -6.71 21.08 -9.21
CA HIS A 162 -6.81 22.53 -9.18
C HIS A 162 -6.66 23.11 -10.60
N HIS A 163 -7.06 24.36 -10.80
CA HIS A 163 -7.10 25.02 -12.11
C HIS A 163 -5.78 24.94 -12.91
N GLY A 164 -4.63 24.91 -12.22
CA GLY A 164 -3.31 24.80 -12.87
C GLY A 164 -3.06 23.44 -13.54
N ASN A 165 -3.74 22.38 -13.10
CA ASN A 165 -3.57 21.02 -13.62
C ASN A 165 -4.61 20.64 -14.69
N HIS A 166 -5.61 21.48 -14.90
CA HIS A 166 -6.72 21.25 -15.85
C HIS A 166 -6.24 20.91 -17.26
N LYS A 167 -5.17 21.56 -17.74
CA LYS A 167 -4.64 21.36 -19.10
C LYS A 167 -3.53 20.32 -19.21
N THR A 168 -2.96 19.89 -18.08
CA THR A 168 -1.76 19.04 -18.05
C THR A 168 -2.07 17.63 -17.56
N ARG A 169 -2.81 17.49 -16.46
CA ARG A 169 -3.05 16.19 -15.81
C ARG A 169 -4.40 15.58 -16.18
N ILE A 170 -5.48 16.38 -16.20
CA ILE A 170 -6.82 15.90 -16.55
C ILE A 170 -6.91 15.28 -17.95
N PRO A 171 -6.22 15.80 -19.00
CA PRO A 171 -6.21 15.12 -20.30
C PRO A 171 -5.58 13.72 -20.25
N ILE A 172 -4.57 13.52 -19.40
CA ILE A 172 -3.94 12.20 -19.20
C ILE A 172 -4.90 11.26 -18.48
N GLN A 173 -5.57 11.75 -17.43
CA GLN A 173 -6.63 11.01 -16.74
C GLN A 173 -7.71 10.53 -17.72
N LYS A 174 -8.20 11.42 -18.60
CA LYS A 174 -9.22 11.09 -19.61
C LYS A 174 -8.72 10.11 -20.66
N LYS A 175 -7.47 10.20 -21.08
CA LYS A 175 -6.86 9.26 -22.04
C LYS A 175 -6.63 7.86 -21.47
N THR A 176 -6.58 7.72 -20.15
CA THR A 176 -6.25 6.46 -19.47
C THR A 176 -7.50 5.79 -18.92
N TRP A 177 -7.87 6.08 -17.66
CA TRP A 177 -8.87 5.27 -16.95
C TRP A 177 -10.20 5.99 -16.70
N THR A 178 -10.30 7.30 -16.93
CA THR A 178 -11.49 8.10 -16.54
C THR A 178 -12.48 8.39 -17.67
N SER A 179 -12.19 8.03 -18.92
CA SER A 179 -13.00 8.41 -20.11
C SER A 179 -14.47 7.99 -20.07
N ASN A 180 -14.79 6.87 -19.41
CA ASN A 180 -16.12 6.26 -19.48
C ASN A 180 -16.75 6.00 -18.09
N LEU A 181 -16.25 6.68 -17.05
CA LEU A 181 -16.75 6.48 -15.69
C LEU A 181 -17.98 7.34 -15.44
N LYS A 182 -19.06 6.72 -14.96
CA LYS A 182 -20.35 7.40 -14.72
C LYS A 182 -20.33 8.27 -13.47
N ASN A 183 -19.81 7.72 -12.37
CA ASN A 183 -19.84 8.35 -11.04
C ASN A 183 -18.49 8.99 -10.71
N LEU A 184 -18.06 9.94 -11.53
CA LEU A 184 -16.78 10.63 -11.41
C LEU A 184 -16.98 12.14 -11.25
N GLU A 185 -16.26 12.73 -10.28
CA GLU A 185 -16.17 14.17 -10.09
C GLU A 185 -14.71 14.63 -10.02
N TYR A 186 -14.31 15.59 -10.87
CA TYR A 186 -13.06 16.31 -10.73
C TYR A 186 -13.25 17.49 -9.78
N CYS A 187 -12.84 17.31 -8.52
CA CYS A 187 -13.03 18.27 -7.44
C CYS A 187 -11.90 19.31 -7.45
N SER A 188 -12.25 20.56 -7.73
CA SER A 188 -11.30 21.64 -8.00
C SER A 188 -11.61 22.92 -7.21
N ASP A 189 -10.76 23.93 -7.38
CA ASP A 189 -10.94 25.31 -6.91
C ASP A 189 -11.53 26.23 -8.00
N PHE A 190 -11.82 25.67 -9.18
CA PHE A 190 -12.38 26.38 -10.32
C PHE A 190 -13.25 25.45 -11.16
N GLU A 191 -14.39 25.96 -11.65
CA GLU A 191 -15.30 25.25 -12.55
C GLU A 191 -14.88 25.47 -14.00
N ASP A 192 -14.51 24.38 -14.68
CA ASP A 192 -14.19 24.35 -16.09
C ASP A 192 -15.15 23.37 -16.80
N ILE A 193 -16.07 23.95 -17.58
CA ILE A 193 -17.12 23.23 -18.31
C ILE A 193 -16.54 22.30 -19.39
N SER A 194 -15.33 22.56 -19.90
CA SER A 194 -14.68 21.71 -20.90
C SER A 194 -14.16 20.38 -20.33
N ILE A 195 -13.94 20.34 -19.01
CA ILE A 195 -13.45 19.18 -18.27
C ILE A 195 -14.25 19.03 -16.96
N PRO A 196 -15.58 18.88 -17.06
CA PRO A 196 -16.59 19.29 -16.07
C PRO A 196 -16.12 19.18 -14.62
N THR A 197 -15.32 20.15 -14.17
CA THR A 197 -14.80 20.18 -12.80
C THR A 197 -15.84 20.81 -11.90
N ILE A 198 -15.85 20.39 -10.65
CA ILE A 198 -16.71 20.97 -9.62
C ILE A 198 -15.85 21.86 -8.75
N ASP A 199 -16.20 23.14 -8.70
CA ASP A 199 -15.61 24.08 -7.75
C ASP A 199 -16.20 23.83 -6.35
N LEU A 200 -15.37 23.32 -5.43
CA LEU A 200 -15.76 23.08 -4.04
C LEU A 200 -15.93 24.37 -3.23
N LYS A 201 -15.67 25.54 -3.83
CA LYS A 201 -15.58 26.85 -3.17
C LYS A 201 -14.52 26.86 -2.06
N LEU A 202 -13.49 26.05 -2.27
CA LEU A 202 -12.30 25.93 -1.45
C LEU A 202 -11.12 26.30 -2.35
N GLY A 203 -10.40 27.36 -2.01
CA GLY A 203 -9.21 27.77 -2.76
C GLY A 203 -8.14 26.68 -2.79
N ASN A 204 -7.14 26.85 -3.66
CA ASN A 204 -5.99 25.94 -3.69
C ASN A 204 -4.92 26.32 -2.67
N THR A 205 -4.25 25.30 -2.12
CA THR A 205 -3.08 25.41 -1.24
C THR A 205 -1.84 24.88 -1.97
N GLN A 206 -0.64 25.33 -1.59
CA GLN A 206 0.61 24.85 -2.19
C GLN A 206 1.09 23.52 -1.58
N ARG A 207 0.79 23.29 -0.31
CA ARG A 207 1.08 22.08 0.45
C ARG A 207 -0.18 21.65 1.16
N GLY A 208 -0.38 20.35 1.33
CA GLY A 208 -1.51 19.74 2.03
C GLY A 208 -2.88 20.13 1.47
N HIS A 209 -3.82 19.20 1.43
CA HIS A 209 -5.12 19.46 0.79
C HIS A 209 -6.29 19.12 1.71
N CYS A 210 -6.08 19.22 3.03
CA CYS A 210 -7.04 18.74 4.02
C CYS A 210 -8.44 19.35 3.84
N ALA A 211 -8.56 20.67 3.69
CA ALA A 211 -9.88 21.29 3.50
C ALA A 211 -10.60 20.73 2.25
N LYS A 212 -9.88 20.54 1.15
CA LYS A 212 -10.41 19.99 -0.11
C LYS A 212 -10.88 18.55 0.09
N THR A 213 -10.08 17.72 0.73
CA THR A 213 -10.41 16.32 1.04
C THR A 213 -11.62 16.20 1.97
N TRP A 214 -11.75 17.08 2.98
CA TRP A 214 -12.95 17.14 3.82
C TRP A 214 -14.18 17.63 3.05
N GLY A 215 -14.02 18.60 2.15
CA GLY A 215 -15.11 19.04 1.27
C GLY A 215 -15.62 17.92 0.37
N ILE A 216 -14.71 17.11 -0.17
CA ILE A 216 -14.99 15.89 -0.94
C ILE A 216 -15.81 14.89 -0.11
N MET A 217 -15.35 14.57 1.11
CA MET A 217 -16.05 13.64 2.00
C MET A 217 -17.44 14.15 2.40
N LYS A 218 -17.60 15.45 2.69
CA LYS A 218 -18.90 16.06 3.01
C LYS A 218 -19.89 16.05 1.86
N ARG A 219 -19.39 16.08 0.61
CA ARG A 219 -20.20 16.00 -0.61
C ARG A 219 -20.55 14.57 -1.01
N PHE A 220 -19.88 13.56 -0.44
CA PHE A 220 -20.14 12.17 -0.77
C PHE A 220 -21.53 11.73 -0.30
N ASN A 221 -22.28 11.13 -1.22
CA ASN A 221 -23.60 10.58 -0.98
C ASN A 221 -23.95 9.58 -2.09
N GLY A 222 -24.80 8.60 -1.79
CA GLY A 222 -25.49 7.77 -2.79
C GLY A 222 -24.72 6.58 -3.36
N SER A 223 -23.51 6.29 -2.87
CA SER A 223 -22.72 5.11 -3.24
C SER A 223 -22.19 4.41 -2.00
N LYS A 224 -21.79 3.14 -2.14
CA LYS A 224 -21.28 2.32 -1.01
C LYS A 224 -19.81 2.63 -0.70
N TRP A 225 -19.04 2.93 -1.74
CA TRP A 225 -17.62 3.24 -1.67
C TRP A 225 -17.33 4.63 -2.22
N LEU A 226 -16.43 5.35 -1.56
CA LEU A 226 -15.79 6.55 -2.09
C LEU A 226 -14.33 6.22 -2.40
N LEU A 227 -13.89 6.49 -3.62
CA LEU A 227 -12.49 6.57 -3.98
C LEU A 227 -12.08 8.05 -4.10
N ILE A 228 -11.10 8.47 -3.30
CA ILE A 228 -10.43 9.76 -3.45
C ILE A 228 -9.05 9.52 -4.06
N ALA A 229 -8.75 10.16 -5.18
CA ALA A 229 -7.45 10.05 -5.86
C ALA A 229 -6.90 11.44 -6.21
N ASP A 230 -5.58 11.53 -6.37
CA ASP A 230 -4.93 12.74 -6.89
C ASP A 230 -5.02 12.76 -8.43
N ASP A 231 -4.93 13.95 -9.02
CA ASP A 231 -5.04 14.13 -10.47
C ASP A 231 -3.83 13.59 -11.27
N ASP A 232 -2.79 13.10 -10.58
CA ASP A 232 -1.66 12.35 -11.12
C ASP A 232 -1.59 10.88 -10.63
N THR A 233 -2.68 10.34 -10.08
CA THR A 233 -2.84 8.90 -9.80
C THR A 233 -3.45 8.17 -11.00
N LEU A 234 -2.83 7.05 -11.43
CA LEU A 234 -3.42 6.13 -12.40
C LEU A 234 -4.11 4.98 -11.68
N ILE A 235 -5.27 4.53 -12.18
CA ILE A 235 -6.02 3.41 -11.58
C ILE A 235 -6.47 2.40 -12.63
N SER A 236 -6.29 1.12 -12.34
CA SER A 236 -6.91 0.01 -13.06
C SER A 236 -8.36 -0.18 -12.59
N TRP A 237 -9.31 0.35 -13.36
CA TRP A 237 -10.73 0.35 -12.97
C TRP A 237 -11.31 -1.05 -12.75
N SER A 238 -10.97 -2.00 -13.62
CA SER A 238 -11.42 -3.38 -13.54
C SER A 238 -10.92 -4.08 -12.27
N ARG A 239 -9.62 -3.94 -11.97
CA ARG A 239 -8.98 -4.52 -10.78
C ARG A 239 -9.51 -3.90 -9.50
N LEU A 240 -9.77 -2.59 -9.49
CA LEU A 240 -10.39 -1.93 -8.34
C LEU A 240 -11.77 -2.54 -8.02
N LYS A 241 -12.64 -2.75 -9.02
CA LYS A 241 -13.96 -3.37 -8.79
C LYS A 241 -13.85 -4.81 -8.29
N ILE A 242 -12.94 -5.60 -8.85
CA ILE A 242 -12.67 -6.96 -8.37
C ILE A 242 -12.17 -6.94 -6.93
N PHE A 243 -11.24 -6.04 -6.63
CA PHE A 243 -10.66 -5.86 -5.31
C PHE A 243 -11.72 -5.52 -4.26
N LEU A 244 -12.59 -4.53 -4.54
CA LEU A 244 -13.66 -4.13 -3.62
C LEU A 244 -14.75 -5.20 -3.44
N SER A 245 -14.92 -6.12 -4.39
CA SER A 245 -15.85 -7.25 -4.23
C SER A 245 -15.47 -8.20 -3.09
N LYS A 246 -14.23 -8.13 -2.59
CA LYS A 246 -13.73 -8.93 -1.47
C LYS A 246 -14.08 -8.34 -0.10
N TYR A 247 -14.59 -7.11 -0.07
CA TYR A 247 -14.91 -6.39 1.17
C TYR A 247 -16.41 -6.21 1.31
N ASN A 248 -16.90 -6.25 2.55
CA ASN A 248 -18.28 -5.90 2.84
C ASN A 248 -18.41 -4.36 2.93
N PRO A 249 -19.21 -3.72 2.07
CA PRO A 249 -19.38 -2.26 2.07
C PRO A 249 -20.02 -1.70 3.35
N GLU A 250 -20.71 -2.53 4.12
CA GLU A 250 -21.28 -2.13 5.42
C GLU A 250 -20.23 -2.02 6.52
N ASP A 251 -19.07 -2.66 6.34
CA ASP A 251 -17.98 -2.58 7.31
C ASP A 251 -17.41 -1.16 7.31
N ARG A 252 -17.18 -0.63 8.52
CA ARG A 252 -16.63 0.71 8.72
C ARG A 252 -15.14 0.74 8.42
N VAL A 253 -14.73 0.72 7.16
CA VAL A 253 -13.33 0.60 6.75
C VAL A 253 -12.81 1.70 5.84
N ILE A 254 -11.51 1.97 5.97
CA ILE A 254 -10.65 2.72 5.05
C ILE A 254 -9.63 1.75 4.46
N ILE A 255 -9.35 1.84 3.17
CA ILE A 255 -8.40 0.99 2.45
C ILE A 255 -7.46 1.89 1.65
N GLY A 256 -6.16 1.61 1.68
CA GLY A 256 -5.13 2.38 0.97
C GLY A 256 -3.76 1.71 1.07
N GLU A 257 -2.74 2.28 0.46
CA GLU A 257 -1.36 1.95 0.86
C GLU A 257 -1.10 2.58 2.23
N ARG A 258 -0.83 1.75 3.22
CA ARG A 258 -0.71 2.19 4.62
C ARG A 258 0.72 2.54 4.97
N TYR A 259 0.95 3.78 5.44
CA TYR A 259 2.21 4.22 6.06
C TYR A 259 2.05 4.43 7.57
N GLY A 260 3.17 4.64 8.27
CA GLY A 260 3.24 4.91 9.72
C GLY A 260 3.25 3.65 10.59
N TYR A 261 2.49 2.61 10.21
CA TYR A 261 2.43 1.31 10.89
C TYR A 261 2.12 1.39 12.40
N GLY A 262 1.45 2.46 12.84
CA GLY A 262 1.06 2.68 14.23
C GLY A 262 2.20 3.07 15.17
N PHE A 263 3.35 3.50 14.63
CA PHE A 263 4.53 3.83 15.42
C PHE A 263 5.02 5.27 15.19
N ASP A 264 5.34 5.93 16.29
CA ASP A 264 6.10 7.17 16.39
C ASP A 264 7.56 6.83 16.72
N TYR A 265 8.38 7.86 16.92
CA TYR A 265 9.82 7.69 17.11
C TYR A 265 10.22 6.82 18.32
N ASP A 266 9.33 6.64 19.31
CA ASP A 266 9.53 5.79 20.48
C ASP A 266 8.89 4.40 20.32
N GLY A 267 8.19 4.15 19.21
CA GLY A 267 7.52 2.89 18.91
C GLY A 267 6.38 2.56 19.87
N ASN A 268 5.82 3.56 20.57
CA ASN A 268 4.82 3.38 21.62
C ASN A 268 3.50 4.13 21.36
N ARG A 269 3.52 5.13 20.47
CA ARG A 269 2.33 5.87 20.00
C ARG A 269 2.45 6.04 18.49
N GLY A 270 1.56 6.79 17.84
CA GLY A 270 1.52 6.92 16.39
C GLY A 270 0.24 6.35 15.80
N TYR A 271 0.08 6.47 14.49
CA TYR A 271 -1.13 6.02 13.80
C TYR A 271 -0.83 5.63 12.36
N ASP A 272 -1.68 4.76 11.83
CA ASP A 272 -1.69 4.41 10.42
C ASP A 272 -2.36 5.53 9.62
N TYR A 273 -1.91 5.75 8.39
CA TYR A 273 -2.64 6.57 7.42
C TYR A 273 -2.59 5.96 6.01
N PRO A 274 -3.67 6.06 5.22
CA PRO A 274 -3.63 5.69 3.82
C PRO A 274 -2.99 6.82 3.01
N THR A 275 -1.94 6.54 2.26
CA THR A 275 -1.26 7.57 1.45
C THR A 275 -2.22 8.16 0.41
N GLY A 276 -2.21 9.48 0.26
CA GLY A 276 -3.16 10.18 -0.61
C GLY A 276 -3.01 9.84 -2.09
N GLY A 277 -1.77 9.79 -2.56
CA GLY A 277 -1.41 9.57 -3.97
C GLY A 277 -1.65 8.14 -4.44
N SER A 278 -1.61 7.13 -3.56
CA SER A 278 -1.98 5.75 -3.91
C SER A 278 -3.48 5.59 -4.21
N GLY A 279 -4.30 6.55 -3.82
CA GLY A 279 -5.74 6.46 -3.87
C GLY A 279 -6.32 5.88 -2.57
N MET A 280 -7.18 6.65 -1.92
CA MET A 280 -7.79 6.31 -0.64
C MET A 280 -9.23 5.88 -0.85
N ILE A 281 -9.60 4.72 -0.32
CA ILE A 281 -10.93 4.15 -0.48
C ILE A 281 -11.63 4.09 0.89
N PHE A 282 -12.88 4.52 0.93
CA PHE A 282 -13.68 4.60 2.15
C PHE A 282 -15.03 3.94 1.94
N SER A 283 -15.45 3.15 2.92
CA SER A 283 -16.87 2.78 3.07
C SER A 283 -17.68 4.03 3.47
N GLU A 284 -18.97 4.05 3.12
CA GLU A 284 -19.87 5.12 3.53
C GLU A 284 -19.93 5.28 5.06
N SER A 285 -19.96 4.17 5.80
CA SER A 285 -19.99 4.16 7.26
C SER A 285 -18.70 4.70 7.89
N ALA A 286 -17.53 4.49 7.25
CA ALA A 286 -16.27 5.10 7.67
C ALA A 286 -16.29 6.63 7.52
N ILE A 287 -16.79 7.17 6.40
CA ILE A 287 -16.87 8.62 6.19
C ILE A 287 -17.77 9.27 7.24
N LYS A 288 -18.96 8.71 7.47
CA LYS A 288 -19.90 9.20 8.49
C LYS A 288 -19.26 9.24 9.87
N SER A 289 -18.56 8.18 10.25
CA SER A 289 -17.88 8.08 11.55
C SER A 289 -16.69 9.04 11.67
N LEU A 290 -15.89 9.16 10.61
CA LEU A 290 -14.73 10.03 10.57
C LEU A 290 -15.14 11.51 10.70
N LEU A 291 -16.16 11.94 9.94
CA LEU A 291 -16.66 13.31 9.99
C LEU A 291 -17.40 13.64 11.30
N ALA A 292 -17.95 12.65 12.00
CA ALA A 292 -18.56 12.86 13.31
C ALA A 292 -17.51 13.17 14.39
N VAL A 293 -16.34 12.54 14.32
CA VAL A 293 -15.22 12.75 15.27
C VAL A 293 -14.36 13.94 14.85
N CYS A 294 -14.07 14.06 13.56
CA CYS A 294 -13.28 15.11 12.95
C CYS A 294 -14.10 15.85 11.89
N PRO A 295 -14.97 16.79 12.26
CA PRO A 295 -15.81 17.50 11.30
C PRO A 295 -15.01 18.46 10.39
N ASN A 296 -13.83 18.90 10.82
CA ASN A 296 -12.97 19.82 10.08
C ASN A 296 -11.49 19.49 10.32
N CYS A 297 -10.64 19.95 9.39
CA CYS A 297 -9.19 19.98 9.54
C CYS A 297 -8.75 21.04 10.56
N SER A 298 -7.53 20.91 11.09
CA SER A 298 -6.93 21.95 11.94
C SER A 298 -6.52 23.17 11.12
N SER A 299 -5.95 22.93 9.94
CA SER A 299 -5.64 23.93 8.92
C SER A 299 -6.04 23.44 7.53
N PRO A 300 -6.40 24.33 6.58
CA PRO A 300 -6.70 23.93 5.20
C PRO A 300 -5.53 23.25 4.47
N ASP A 301 -4.29 23.60 4.83
CA ASP A 301 -3.03 23.15 4.23
C ASP A 301 -2.35 22.01 5.00
N ASP A 302 -3.05 21.38 5.95
CA ASP A 302 -2.54 20.17 6.62
C ASP A 302 -2.40 19.00 5.62
N PRO A 303 -1.44 18.07 5.82
CA PRO A 303 -1.40 16.81 5.10
C PRO A 303 -2.69 16.03 5.35
N ASP A 304 -3.46 15.81 4.30
CA ASP A 304 -4.81 15.28 4.39
C ASP A 304 -4.85 13.80 4.78
N ASP A 305 -3.92 13.02 4.24
CA ASP A 305 -3.73 11.61 4.57
C ASP A 305 -3.38 11.39 6.05
N MET A 306 -2.41 12.14 6.59
CA MET A 306 -2.06 12.07 8.01
C MET A 306 -3.21 12.53 8.92
N MET A 307 -3.96 13.57 8.52
CA MET A 307 -5.16 13.98 9.26
C MET A 307 -6.22 12.87 9.25
N ILE A 308 -6.44 12.21 8.11
CA ILE A 308 -7.33 11.04 8.00
C ILE A 308 -6.88 9.94 8.95
N GLY A 309 -5.59 9.63 9.01
CA GLY A 309 -5.04 8.61 9.91
C GLY A 309 -5.29 8.89 11.39
N MET A 310 -5.00 10.11 11.83
CA MET A 310 -5.27 10.55 13.20
C MET A 310 -6.78 10.46 13.53
N CYS A 311 -7.63 10.93 12.63
CA CYS A 311 -9.08 10.90 12.81
C CYS A 311 -9.65 9.48 12.78
N ALA A 312 -9.11 8.60 11.94
CA ALA A 312 -9.45 7.19 11.92
C ALA A 312 -9.11 6.52 13.25
N GLN A 313 -7.93 6.79 13.82
CA GLN A 313 -7.56 6.29 15.14
C GLN A 313 -8.54 6.77 16.23
N LEU A 314 -8.88 8.06 16.24
CA LEU A 314 -9.83 8.62 17.21
C LEU A 314 -11.25 8.04 17.06
N ALA A 315 -11.65 7.71 15.84
CA ALA A 315 -12.97 7.15 15.53
C ALA A 315 -13.02 5.61 15.58
N ASP A 316 -11.92 4.95 15.95
CA ASP A 316 -11.74 3.49 15.92
C ASP A 316 -12.07 2.90 14.54
N ILE A 317 -11.60 3.59 13.50
CA ILE A 317 -11.82 3.20 12.10
C ILE A 317 -10.63 2.39 11.60
N PRO A 318 -10.88 1.17 11.12
CA PRO A 318 -9.95 0.41 10.32
C PRO A 318 -9.20 1.14 9.19
N ILE A 319 -7.86 1.06 9.12
CA ILE A 319 -7.09 1.34 7.90
C ILE A 319 -6.41 0.06 7.41
N ILE A 320 -6.96 -0.51 6.35
CA ILE A 320 -6.48 -1.75 5.72
C ILE A 320 -5.45 -1.39 4.66
N HIS A 321 -4.22 -1.88 4.83
CA HIS A 321 -3.19 -1.78 3.80
C HIS A 321 -3.55 -2.65 2.59
N SER A 322 -3.28 -2.15 1.40
CA SER A 322 -3.31 -2.92 0.16
C SER A 322 -1.99 -2.76 -0.59
N LYS A 323 -1.25 -3.87 -0.73
CA LYS A 323 0.00 -3.91 -1.52
C LYS A 323 -0.20 -3.55 -3.00
N SER A 324 -1.43 -3.69 -3.51
CA SER A 324 -1.81 -3.34 -4.88
C SER A 324 -1.97 -1.83 -5.12
N LEU A 325 -2.01 -0.99 -4.09
CA LEU A 325 -2.09 0.47 -4.22
C LEU A 325 -0.70 1.06 -3.98
N HIS A 326 -0.26 2.00 -4.81
CA HIS A 326 1.13 2.49 -4.79
C HIS A 326 1.20 4.02 -4.84
N GLN A 327 1.85 4.61 -3.84
CA GLN A 327 2.16 6.03 -3.69
C GLN A 327 3.30 6.48 -4.61
N ALA A 328 4.10 5.54 -5.13
CA ALA A 328 5.24 5.82 -5.99
C ALA A 328 5.06 5.21 -7.40
N ARG A 329 5.99 5.56 -8.30
CA ARG A 329 5.91 5.17 -9.72
C ARG A 329 6.31 3.69 -9.82
N PRO A 330 5.93 2.96 -10.87
CA PRO A 330 6.40 1.58 -11.06
C PRO A 330 7.92 1.42 -10.97
N GLU A 331 8.67 2.42 -11.44
CA GLU A 331 10.14 2.44 -11.41
C GLU A 331 10.73 2.50 -10.00
N ASP A 332 9.95 2.96 -9.01
CA ASP A 332 10.36 3.06 -7.62
C ASP A 332 10.20 1.72 -6.86
N TYR A 333 9.78 0.64 -7.52
CA TYR A 333 9.62 -0.69 -6.92
C TYR A 333 10.47 -1.74 -7.64
N ALA A 334 10.93 -2.76 -6.90
CA ALA A 334 11.56 -3.94 -7.49
C ALA A 334 10.60 -4.65 -8.47
N GLU A 335 11.14 -5.18 -9.57
CA GLU A 335 10.35 -5.83 -10.62
C GLU A 335 9.62 -7.06 -10.09
N GLU A 336 10.33 -7.88 -9.30
CA GLU A 336 9.78 -9.06 -8.64
C GLU A 336 8.71 -8.73 -7.60
N TYR A 337 8.78 -7.54 -6.99
CA TYR A 337 7.73 -7.06 -6.09
C TYR A 337 6.44 -6.78 -6.86
N LEU A 338 6.52 -6.04 -7.97
CA LEU A 338 5.37 -5.76 -8.83
C LEU A 338 4.80 -7.04 -9.46
N ASP A 339 5.67 -7.95 -9.89
CA ASP A 339 5.30 -9.25 -10.47
C ASP A 339 4.62 -10.18 -9.46
N SER A 340 4.82 -9.96 -8.15
CA SER A 340 4.18 -10.76 -7.10
C SER A 340 2.69 -10.44 -6.89
N GLN A 341 2.16 -9.42 -7.59
CA GLN A 341 0.83 -8.88 -7.37
C GLN A 341 0.14 -8.38 -8.64
N PHE A 342 -1.09 -7.90 -8.46
CA PHE A 342 -1.83 -7.15 -9.48
C PHE A 342 -1.96 -5.70 -9.03
N PRO A 343 -1.18 -4.76 -9.59
CA PRO A 343 -1.29 -3.35 -9.25
C PRO A 343 -2.67 -2.79 -9.61
N ILE A 344 -3.24 -2.02 -8.70
CA ILE A 344 -4.48 -1.26 -8.87
C ILE A 344 -4.15 0.20 -9.17
N SER A 345 -3.14 0.78 -8.53
CA SER A 345 -2.76 2.17 -8.75
C SER A 345 -1.26 2.41 -8.74
N PHE A 346 -0.86 3.54 -9.32
CA PHE A 346 0.47 4.14 -9.22
C PHE A 346 0.36 5.66 -9.21
N HIS A 347 1.33 6.32 -8.58
CA HIS A 347 1.48 7.77 -8.51
C HIS A 347 2.96 8.13 -8.65
N LYS A 348 3.43 9.12 -9.39
CA LYS A 348 2.79 10.28 -10.02
C LYS A 348 3.24 10.41 -11.47
N PHE A 349 2.75 11.43 -12.15
CA PHE A 349 3.10 11.72 -13.55
C PHE A 349 4.48 12.39 -13.73
N THR A 350 5.16 12.82 -12.65
CA THR A 350 6.49 13.42 -12.79
C THR A 350 7.55 12.35 -12.97
N ASP A 351 8.57 12.66 -13.75
CA ASP A 351 9.76 11.82 -13.92
C ASP A 351 9.46 10.42 -14.51
N THR A 352 8.31 10.26 -15.19
CA THR A 352 7.91 9.03 -15.89
C THR A 352 6.94 9.34 -17.04
N ASP A 353 6.62 8.34 -17.85
CA ASP A 353 5.56 8.40 -18.86
C ASP A 353 4.28 7.73 -18.31
N PRO A 354 3.27 8.51 -17.88
CA PRO A 354 2.06 7.95 -17.29
C PRO A 354 1.19 7.16 -18.27
N ILE A 355 1.24 7.48 -19.57
CA ILE A 355 0.46 6.73 -20.57
C ILE A 355 1.10 5.35 -20.74
N LYS A 356 2.43 5.30 -20.90
CA LYS A 356 3.17 4.04 -20.96
C LYS A 356 2.96 3.19 -19.71
N ASN A 357 3.01 3.79 -18.52
CA ASN A 357 2.81 3.07 -17.26
C ASN A 357 1.39 2.52 -17.14
N TYR A 358 0.38 3.29 -17.54
CA TYR A 358 -1.00 2.79 -17.57
C TYR A 358 -1.13 1.58 -18.50
N GLU A 359 -0.64 1.68 -19.73
CA GLU A 359 -0.70 0.60 -20.73
C GLU A 359 0.06 -0.65 -20.29
N MET A 360 1.24 -0.49 -19.68
CA MET A 360 2.09 -1.61 -19.29
C MET A 360 1.60 -2.35 -18.05
N TYR A 361 1.17 -1.61 -17.02
CA TYR A 361 0.91 -2.16 -15.69
C TYR A 361 -0.57 -2.21 -15.32
N LEU A 362 -1.41 -1.28 -15.77
CA LEU A 362 -2.77 -1.10 -15.24
C LEU A 362 -3.89 -1.45 -16.23
N LYS A 363 -3.62 -1.43 -17.53
CA LYS A 363 -4.60 -1.79 -18.54
C LYS A 363 -5.00 -3.27 -18.44
N THR A 364 -6.30 -3.49 -18.51
CA THR A 364 -6.96 -4.75 -18.15
C THR A 364 -6.65 -5.92 -19.10
N ASP A 365 -6.13 -5.66 -20.29
CA ASP A 365 -5.99 -6.67 -21.35
C ASP A 365 -5.17 -7.90 -20.91
N LYS A 366 -4.33 -7.78 -19.87
CA LYS A 366 -3.56 -8.89 -19.27
C LYS A 366 -4.33 -9.79 -18.28
N ILE A 367 -5.52 -9.40 -17.79
CA ILE A 367 -6.28 -10.25 -16.84
C ILE A 367 -6.82 -11.50 -17.54
N ASN A 368 -7.18 -11.40 -18.82
CA ASN A 368 -7.67 -12.55 -19.59
C ASN A 368 -6.56 -13.47 -20.10
N ASP A 369 -5.30 -13.01 -20.08
CA ASP A 369 -4.13 -13.82 -20.48
C ASP A 369 -3.50 -14.57 -19.30
N GLU A 370 -3.84 -14.19 -18.06
CA GLU A 370 -3.35 -14.80 -16.80
C GLU A 370 -4.44 -15.57 -16.01
N LEU A 371 -5.69 -15.59 -16.50
CA LEU A 371 -6.78 -16.48 -16.07
C LEU A 371 -6.85 -17.70 -16.99
#